data_AF-A0A1Q7XWJ6-F1
#
_entry.id   AF-A0A1Q7XWJ6-F1
#
_cell.length_a   1.000
_cell.length_b   1.000
_cell.length_c   1.000
_cell.angle_alpha   90.00
_cell.angle_beta   90.00
_cell.angle_gamma   90.00
#
_symmetry.space_group_name_H-M   'P 1'
#
loop_
_entity.id
_entity.type
_entity.pdbx_description
1 polymer ?
#
loop_
_entity_poly.entity_id
_entity_poly.type
_entity_poly.pdbx_seq_one_letter_code
_entity_poly.pdbx_strand_id
1 'polypeptide(L)'
;MNQCNCPLTEQEHQYQFVNNWTNLRGKHTIKFGADVRYAYNLRVPSDSHRAGQFDFNNDAAQGVIGTTPDGGAGLAGFLLGMPSHFERYVSNSLNAYETQPRLFFYGQDTIRWTPKLSVNLGLRWEIYRPESAARTDGGGWVDLATGEMRVAGQTSVDLRGDTSTSFKHFAPRLGIAYQANSKTVVRVGYGRSFDIGVFGSIFGHAITQNLPVLGAQQLNSNTGGFVFNLAQGPPTFDPATKLGGTLATSNCNAITDPSGVVGGVFTPDKGQCLGANGRPLVPDGVFSRSRPFNNRLPTVDQWNASVQRQLTSTISATLAYVGNKGTHTFAGGGPAYGGNDPTVVGFAAGVPKNNRRPFYNKYGWTQNIDYFGNDADNHYNSLQATIEKRFSNGLSLQSSYTFQHSTNYDSSYYNIDRAVAYGPNDDYRNHMFILTQVYDLPFGHGKQWASNLGRAADLLVGGWSLNSATVVGSGLPFTPHPDSCSSSSDTGPCRADVVGSAKDGPRSGDPETAGYWFQTTGGVKLTTPGQTAGPWAQPAVETFGDVGRNTFRGPKFFNTDFSVFKTFSVTERFRTQFQFNAYNVFNHVNFDRPNSCVDCSSAGNITGLAFGSTMRRLQFGLKLNF
;
A
#
# COMPACT_ATOMS: atom_id res chain seq x y z
N MET A 1 9.78 26.46 -16.58
CA MET A 1 8.54 27.16 -16.23
C MET A 1 8.11 26.72 -14.84
N ASN A 2 8.54 27.42 -13.79
CA ASN A 2 8.29 27.05 -12.39
C ASN A 2 7.70 28.24 -11.62
N GLN A 3 6.50 28.70 -12.00
CA GLN A 3 5.73 29.61 -11.15
C GLN A 3 4.48 28.89 -10.66
N CYS A 4 4.49 28.68 -9.34
CA CYS A 4 3.42 28.32 -8.43
C CYS A 4 2.55 27.12 -8.81
N ASN A 5 2.72 26.02 -8.04
CA ASN A 5 1.55 25.34 -7.49
C ASN A 5 0.56 26.43 -7.07
N CYS A 6 -0.60 26.49 -7.73
CA CYS A 6 -1.72 27.27 -7.23
C CYS A 6 -1.96 26.92 -5.75
N PRO A 7 -2.51 27.83 -4.93
CA PRO A 7 -2.94 27.41 -3.60
C PRO A 7 -3.97 26.28 -3.74
N LEU A 8 -3.66 25.11 -3.17
CA LEU A 8 -4.64 24.04 -3.00
C LEU A 8 -5.80 24.62 -2.19
N THR A 9 -6.98 24.69 -2.80
CA THR A 9 -8.19 25.14 -2.11
C THR A 9 -9.02 23.91 -1.78
N GLU A 10 -9.14 23.62 -0.49
CA GLU A 10 -9.85 22.46 0.03
C GLU A 10 -10.82 22.91 1.13
N GLN A 11 -12.06 22.42 1.07
CA GLN A 11 -13.08 22.63 2.08
C GLN A 11 -13.81 21.31 2.36
N GLU A 12 -13.72 20.86 3.61
CA GLU A 12 -14.40 19.66 4.08
C GLU A 12 -15.38 20.02 5.19
N HIS A 13 -16.62 19.53 5.08
CA HIS A 13 -17.61 19.64 6.14
C HIS A 13 -18.21 18.27 6.43
N GLN A 14 -18.26 17.89 7.70
CA GLN A 14 -18.95 16.68 8.13
C GLN A 14 -19.98 17.03 9.19
N TYR A 15 -21.26 16.81 8.87
CA TYR A 15 -22.35 16.87 9.83
C TYR A 15 -22.61 15.47 10.34
N GLN A 16 -22.64 15.30 11.66
CA GLN A 16 -22.78 13.99 12.29
C GLN A 16 -23.79 14.05 13.43
N PHE A 17 -24.75 13.12 13.41
CA PHE A 17 -25.66 12.86 14.51
C PHE A 17 -25.43 11.44 15.01
N VAL A 18 -25.09 11.29 16.29
CA VAL A 18 -24.87 9.99 16.93
C VAL A 18 -25.80 9.83 18.11
N ASN A 19 -26.42 8.65 18.18
CA ASN A 19 -27.14 8.20 19.35
C ASN A 19 -26.66 6.82 19.77
N ASN A 20 -26.51 6.62 21.08
CA ASN A 20 -26.21 5.32 21.68
C ASN A 20 -27.11 5.11 22.90
N TRP A 21 -27.87 4.03 22.90
CA TRP A 21 -28.64 3.56 24.05
C TRP A 21 -27.96 2.35 24.68
N THR A 22 -28.01 2.27 26.01
CA THR A 22 -27.56 1.10 26.78
C THR A 22 -28.68 0.68 27.73
N ASN A 23 -29.05 -0.59 27.66
CA ASN A 23 -30.01 -1.22 28.57
C ASN A 23 -29.32 -2.35 29.32
N LEU A 24 -29.32 -2.25 30.65
CA LEU A 24 -28.81 -3.27 31.56
C LEU A 24 -30.01 -4.04 32.12
N ARG A 25 -30.19 -5.30 31.71
CA ARG A 25 -31.32 -6.12 32.16
C ARG A 25 -30.86 -7.53 32.51
N GLY A 26 -30.80 -7.82 33.81
CA GLY A 26 -30.40 -9.13 34.32
C GLY A 26 -29.00 -9.52 33.82
N LYS A 27 -28.93 -10.60 33.04
CA LYS A 27 -27.67 -11.12 32.45
C LYS A 27 -27.20 -10.35 31.20
N HIS A 28 -28.02 -9.45 30.68
CA HIS A 28 -27.83 -8.79 29.39
C HIS A 28 -27.36 -7.34 29.56
N THR A 29 -26.44 -6.95 28.70
CA THR A 29 -26.02 -5.56 28.48
C THR A 29 -26.20 -5.28 26.99
N ILE A 30 -27.38 -4.75 26.67
CA ILE A 30 -27.79 -4.47 25.29
C ILE A 30 -27.37 -3.04 24.97
N LYS A 31 -26.66 -2.85 23.86
CA LYS A 31 -26.37 -1.53 23.30
C LYS A 31 -26.85 -1.47 21.87
N PHE A 32 -27.49 -0.38 21.50
CA PHE A 32 -27.92 -0.13 20.12
C PHE A 32 -27.88 1.36 19.85
N GLY A 33 -27.77 1.72 18.58
CA GLY A 33 -27.61 3.12 18.22
C GLY A 33 -27.54 3.34 16.72
N ALA A 34 -27.50 4.61 16.36
CA ALA A 34 -27.37 5.07 15.00
C ALA A 34 -26.33 6.19 14.91
N ASP A 35 -25.61 6.21 13.79
CA ASP A 35 -24.69 7.28 13.42
C ASP A 35 -25.02 7.68 11.98
N VAL A 36 -25.52 8.90 11.82
CA VAL A 36 -25.91 9.48 10.54
C VAL A 36 -24.92 10.57 10.23
N ARG A 37 -24.21 10.44 9.12
CA ARG A 37 -23.22 11.42 8.66
C ARG A 37 -23.60 11.95 7.30
N TYR A 38 -23.34 13.24 7.10
CA TYR A 38 -23.39 13.89 5.82
C TYR A 38 -22.05 14.57 5.58
N ALA A 39 -21.29 14.07 4.62
CA ALA A 39 -19.99 14.59 4.24
C ALA A 39 -20.12 15.50 3.02
N TYR A 40 -19.38 16.58 3.03
CA TYR A 40 -19.16 17.53 1.94
C TYR A 40 -17.66 17.59 1.70
N ASN A 41 -17.26 17.56 0.42
CA ASN A 41 -15.88 17.75 0.06
C ASN A 41 -15.74 18.60 -1.19
N LEU A 42 -14.97 19.68 -1.11
CA LEU A 42 -14.57 20.52 -2.23
C LEU A 42 -13.06 20.51 -2.28
N ARG A 43 -12.50 20.11 -3.42
CA ARG A 43 -11.07 20.21 -3.65
C ARG A 43 -10.82 20.74 -5.05
N VAL A 44 -10.15 21.87 -5.13
CA VAL A 44 -9.62 22.44 -6.38
C VAL A 44 -8.17 21.97 -6.49
N PRO A 45 -7.85 20.97 -7.32
CA PRO A 45 -6.55 20.30 -7.28
C PRO A 45 -5.42 21.25 -7.67
N SER A 46 -4.35 21.34 -6.88
CA SER A 46 -3.11 21.98 -7.33
C SER A 46 -1.92 21.01 -7.42
N ASP A 47 -2.17 19.72 -7.24
CA ASP A 47 -1.12 18.77 -6.88
C ASP A 47 -0.28 18.30 -8.09
N SER A 48 -0.70 18.61 -9.32
CA SER A 48 -0.05 18.09 -10.53
C SER A 48 -0.06 19.11 -11.67
N HIS A 49 1.14 19.48 -12.13
CA HIS A 49 1.49 20.09 -13.42
C HIS A 49 0.47 21.04 -14.08
N ARG A 50 -0.16 21.97 -13.34
CA ARG A 50 -1.09 22.97 -13.93
C ARG A 50 -0.44 23.84 -15.00
N ALA A 51 0.85 24.14 -14.83
CA ALA A 51 1.66 24.87 -15.81
C ALA A 51 2.15 23.98 -16.98
N GLY A 52 1.93 22.67 -16.89
CA GLY A 52 2.43 21.66 -17.81
C GLY A 52 3.78 21.07 -17.41
N GLN A 53 3.93 19.77 -17.58
CA GLN A 53 5.19 19.03 -17.56
C GLN A 53 5.55 18.63 -18.98
N PHE A 54 6.84 18.70 -19.30
CA PHE A 54 7.40 18.31 -20.58
C PHE A 54 8.51 17.30 -20.30
N ASP A 55 8.46 16.14 -20.92
CA ASP A 55 9.58 15.20 -20.91
C ASP A 55 10.22 15.13 -22.29
N PHE A 56 11.52 14.88 -22.27
CA PHE A 56 12.34 14.70 -23.45
C PHE A 56 13.10 13.38 -23.29
N ASN A 57 12.65 12.36 -24.01
CA ASN A 57 13.34 11.08 -24.10
C ASN A 57 14.25 11.05 -25.34
N ASN A 58 14.92 9.92 -25.56
CA ASN A 58 15.85 9.79 -26.68
C ASN A 58 15.14 9.65 -28.04
N ASP A 59 13.83 9.36 -28.05
CA ASP A 59 13.10 8.93 -29.25
C ASP A 59 13.01 10.00 -30.33
N ALA A 60 12.80 11.27 -29.94
CA ALA A 60 12.69 12.37 -30.91
C ALA A 60 14.00 12.67 -31.65
N ALA A 61 15.14 12.19 -31.13
CA ALA A 61 16.46 12.36 -31.73
C ALA A 61 17.14 11.03 -32.05
N GLN A 62 16.39 9.92 -32.05
CA GLN A 62 16.90 8.60 -32.43
C GLN A 62 17.28 8.58 -33.91
N GLY A 63 18.42 7.97 -34.20
CA GLY A 63 18.82 7.63 -35.56
C GLY A 63 18.30 6.24 -35.93
N VAL A 64 18.65 5.80 -37.14
CA VAL A 64 18.44 4.42 -37.57
C VAL A 64 19.80 3.74 -37.72
N ILE A 65 20.04 2.69 -36.94
CA ILE A 65 21.17 1.77 -37.17
C ILE A 65 20.58 0.46 -37.71
N GLY A 66 20.74 0.22 -39.01
CA GLY A 66 20.13 -0.93 -39.69
C GLY A 66 18.61 -0.76 -39.88
N THR A 67 17.81 -1.66 -39.31
CA THR A 67 16.33 -1.61 -39.30
C THR A 67 15.76 -1.24 -37.92
N THR A 68 16.62 -1.01 -36.93
CA THR A 68 16.24 -0.74 -35.55
C THR A 68 16.48 0.73 -35.19
N PRO A 69 15.50 1.43 -34.59
CA PRO A 69 15.73 2.72 -33.95
C PRO A 69 16.78 2.54 -32.85
N ASP A 70 17.86 3.33 -32.89
CA ASP A 70 18.94 3.27 -31.90
C ASP A 70 19.61 4.65 -31.71
N GLY A 71 20.14 4.90 -30.52
CA GLY A 71 20.76 6.16 -30.13
C GLY A 71 19.78 7.26 -29.67
N GLY A 72 20.17 8.52 -29.88
CA GLY A 72 19.41 9.72 -29.47
C GLY A 72 19.70 10.17 -28.03
N ALA A 73 19.40 11.44 -27.74
CA ALA A 73 19.53 12.02 -26.41
C ALA A 73 18.34 12.94 -26.10
N GLY A 74 17.74 12.82 -24.92
CA GLY A 74 16.68 13.72 -24.46
C GLY A 74 17.06 15.20 -24.53
N LEU A 75 18.34 15.52 -24.27
CA LEU A 75 18.84 16.88 -24.43
C LEU A 75 18.77 17.38 -25.89
N ALA A 76 19.00 16.52 -26.88
CA ALA A 76 18.85 16.88 -28.28
C ALA A 76 17.38 17.13 -28.64
N GLY A 77 16.46 16.29 -28.15
CA GLY A 77 15.02 16.53 -28.27
C GLY A 77 14.61 17.88 -27.67
N PHE A 78 15.16 18.25 -26.51
CA PHE A 78 14.93 19.56 -25.90
C PHE A 78 15.42 20.72 -26.77
N LEU A 79 16.65 20.65 -27.28
CA LEU A 79 17.23 21.71 -28.12
C LEU A 79 16.48 21.88 -29.46
N LEU A 80 15.92 20.80 -30.00
CA LEU A 80 15.06 20.84 -31.18
C LEU A 80 13.63 21.30 -30.89
N GLY A 81 13.27 21.49 -29.62
CA GLY A 81 11.91 21.83 -29.21
C GLY A 81 10.91 20.70 -29.47
N MET A 82 11.35 19.45 -29.31
CA MET A 82 10.60 18.23 -29.61
C MET A 82 10.32 17.43 -28.32
N PRO A 83 9.35 17.85 -27.49
CA PRO A 83 8.93 17.08 -26.32
C PRO A 83 8.37 15.71 -26.73
N SER A 84 8.81 14.66 -26.04
CA SER A 84 8.30 13.29 -26.22
C SER A 84 7.02 13.05 -25.42
N HIS A 85 6.84 13.78 -24.33
CA HIS A 85 5.64 13.73 -23.52
C HIS A 85 5.27 15.13 -23.04
N PHE A 86 3.97 15.38 -22.94
CA PHE A 86 3.43 16.56 -22.29
C PHE A 86 2.20 16.19 -21.49
N GLU A 87 2.14 16.66 -20.26
CA GLU A 87 0.93 16.58 -19.46
C GLU A 87 0.60 17.88 -18.76
N ARG A 88 -0.70 18.18 -18.62
CA ARG A 88 -1.16 19.27 -17.75
C ARG A 88 -2.54 18.98 -17.19
N TYR A 89 -2.81 19.54 -16.03
CA TYR A 89 -4.14 19.51 -15.41
C TYR A 89 -4.80 20.87 -15.58
N VAL A 90 -5.99 20.89 -16.16
CA VAL A 90 -6.80 22.09 -16.35
C VAL A 90 -8.12 21.88 -15.64
N SER A 91 -8.49 22.81 -14.76
CA SER A 91 -9.82 22.90 -14.18
C SER A 91 -10.25 24.35 -14.11
N ASN A 92 -11.40 24.63 -14.71
CA ASN A 92 -12.00 25.96 -14.75
C ASN A 92 -13.08 26.13 -13.67
N SER A 93 -13.34 25.08 -12.89
CA SER A 93 -14.37 25.06 -11.85
C SER A 93 -13.75 25.19 -10.46
N LEU A 94 -14.24 26.15 -9.68
CA LEU A 94 -13.84 26.34 -8.28
C LEU A 94 -14.92 25.88 -7.29
N ASN A 95 -16.05 25.36 -7.80
CA ASN A 95 -17.23 25.02 -7.00
C ASN A 95 -17.77 23.61 -7.31
N ALA A 96 -16.95 22.75 -7.90
CA ALA A 96 -17.29 21.35 -8.09
C ALA A 96 -16.99 20.59 -6.79
N TYR A 97 -18.03 20.39 -5.98
CA TYR A 97 -17.95 19.66 -4.73
C TYR A 97 -18.80 18.41 -4.74
N GLU A 98 -18.43 17.45 -3.90
CA GLU A 98 -19.15 16.22 -3.66
C GLU A 98 -19.93 16.25 -2.35
N THR A 99 -21.05 15.52 -2.31
CA THR A 99 -21.74 15.23 -1.07
C THR A 99 -22.02 13.75 -0.90
N GLN A 100 -22.01 13.27 0.34
CA GLN A 100 -22.19 11.85 0.63
C GLN A 100 -22.91 11.62 1.98
N PRO A 101 -24.12 11.05 1.97
CA PRO A 101 -24.74 10.53 3.18
C PRO A 101 -24.19 9.14 3.53
N ARG A 102 -23.92 8.92 4.82
CA ARG A 102 -23.48 7.65 5.40
C ARG A 102 -24.38 7.32 6.59
N LEU A 103 -24.90 6.10 6.62
CA LEU A 103 -25.82 5.67 7.66
C LEU A 103 -25.26 4.42 8.33
N PHE A 104 -25.23 4.44 9.65
CA PHE A 104 -24.76 3.33 10.45
C PHE A 104 -25.77 2.99 11.51
N PHE A 105 -26.14 1.72 11.59
CA PHE A 105 -27.02 1.21 12.61
C PHE A 105 -26.32 0.05 13.29
N TYR A 106 -26.46 -0.09 14.60
CA TYR A 106 -25.92 -1.26 15.27
C TYR A 106 -26.80 -1.71 16.43
N GLY A 107 -26.72 -3.00 16.70
CA GLY A 107 -27.23 -3.63 17.91
C GLY A 107 -26.21 -4.65 18.41
N GLN A 108 -25.98 -4.67 19.70
CA GLN A 108 -25.13 -5.66 20.35
C GLN A 108 -25.69 -6.04 21.72
N ASP A 109 -25.41 -7.26 22.13
CA ASP A 109 -25.75 -7.78 23.45
C ASP A 109 -24.53 -8.48 24.04
N THR A 110 -24.19 -8.11 25.27
CA THR A 110 -23.20 -8.84 26.09
C THR A 110 -23.95 -9.60 27.18
N ILE A 111 -23.89 -10.91 27.09
CA ILE A 111 -24.67 -11.83 27.92
C ILE A 111 -23.73 -12.63 28.80
N ARG A 112 -23.93 -12.56 30.12
CA ARG A 112 -23.33 -13.51 31.07
C ARG A 112 -24.23 -14.74 31.20
N TRP A 113 -24.18 -15.65 30.23
CA TRP A 113 -25.05 -16.83 30.15
C TRP A 113 -24.95 -17.70 31.42
N THR A 114 -23.73 -17.95 31.88
CA THR A 114 -23.41 -18.59 33.16
C THR A 114 -22.28 -17.81 33.83
N PRO A 115 -21.94 -18.06 35.11
CA PRO A 115 -20.77 -17.46 35.75
C PRO A 115 -19.45 -17.74 35.01
N LYS A 116 -19.40 -18.80 34.19
CA LYS A 116 -18.22 -19.23 33.42
C LYS A 116 -18.29 -18.85 31.94
N LEU A 117 -19.44 -18.44 31.40
CA LEU A 117 -19.62 -18.20 29.97
C LEU A 117 -20.19 -16.81 29.73
N SER A 118 -19.39 -15.98 29.05
CA SER A 118 -19.81 -14.68 28.54
C SER A 118 -19.81 -14.70 27.01
N VAL A 119 -20.88 -14.20 26.41
CA VAL A 119 -21.05 -14.10 24.96
C VAL A 119 -21.33 -12.65 24.60
N ASN A 120 -20.65 -12.14 23.58
CA ASN A 120 -20.90 -10.86 22.95
C ASN A 120 -21.37 -11.13 21.52
N LEU A 121 -22.58 -10.68 21.19
CA LEU A 121 -23.14 -10.74 19.85
C LEU A 121 -23.37 -9.31 19.39
N GLY A 122 -22.93 -8.98 18.19
CA GLY A 122 -23.13 -7.66 17.61
C GLY A 122 -23.37 -7.76 16.12
N LEU A 123 -24.21 -6.86 15.61
CA LEU A 123 -24.38 -6.62 14.19
C LEU A 123 -24.40 -5.12 13.97
N ARG A 124 -23.57 -4.67 13.03
CA ARG A 124 -23.61 -3.31 12.52
C ARG A 124 -23.99 -3.35 11.04
N TRP A 125 -24.90 -2.48 10.64
CA TRP A 125 -25.28 -2.27 9.25
C TRP A 125 -24.72 -0.93 8.80
N GLU A 126 -23.88 -0.96 7.78
CA GLU A 126 -23.22 0.23 7.24
C GLU A 126 -23.76 0.50 5.83
N ILE A 127 -24.22 1.72 5.60
CA ILE A 127 -24.73 2.15 4.30
C ILE A 127 -23.90 3.36 3.89
N TYR A 128 -23.06 3.13 2.90
CA TYR A 128 -22.32 4.19 2.24
C TYR A 128 -22.95 4.40 0.88
N ARG A 129 -23.61 5.55 0.70
CA ARG A 129 -24.10 5.92 -0.64
C ARG A 129 -22.92 6.41 -1.49
N PRO A 130 -22.91 6.18 -2.80
CA PRO A 130 -21.98 6.86 -3.69
C PRO A 130 -22.07 8.37 -3.53
N GLU A 131 -20.95 9.04 -3.73
CA GLU A 131 -20.89 10.50 -3.74
C GLU A 131 -21.73 11.05 -4.89
N SER A 132 -22.43 12.14 -4.61
CA SER A 132 -23.20 12.89 -5.61
C SER A 132 -22.46 14.17 -5.93
N ALA A 133 -22.43 14.55 -7.22
CA ALA A 133 -22.08 15.90 -7.62
C ALA A 133 -23.09 16.87 -7.03
N ALA A 134 -22.62 18.05 -6.64
CA ALA A 134 -23.45 19.14 -6.17
C ALA A 134 -24.52 19.63 -7.17
N ARG A 135 -24.22 19.50 -8.46
CA ARG A 135 -24.95 20.11 -9.56
C ARG A 135 -24.78 19.29 -10.85
N THR A 136 -25.69 19.51 -11.80
CA THR A 136 -25.51 19.05 -13.19
C THR A 136 -24.18 19.55 -13.71
N ASP A 137 -23.48 18.71 -14.49
CA ASP A 137 -22.12 18.90 -15.01
C ASP A 137 -21.01 19.06 -13.96
N GLY A 138 -21.33 18.96 -12.66
CA GLY A 138 -20.39 19.08 -11.54
C GLY A 138 -19.43 17.89 -11.38
N GLY A 139 -19.30 17.03 -12.39
CA GLY A 139 -18.39 15.90 -12.41
C GLY A 139 -18.73 14.88 -13.51
N GLY A 140 -17.88 13.87 -13.65
CA GLY A 140 -18.09 12.79 -14.60
C GLY A 140 -17.28 11.54 -14.33
N TRP A 141 -17.62 10.47 -15.05
CA TRP A 141 -16.91 9.18 -14.98
C TRP A 141 -16.79 8.56 -16.35
N VAL A 142 -15.67 7.90 -16.60
CA VAL A 142 -15.51 7.06 -17.79
C VAL A 142 -16.20 5.73 -17.56
N ASP A 143 -17.09 5.36 -18.47
CA ASP A 143 -17.61 4.01 -18.61
C ASP A 143 -16.73 3.21 -19.58
N LEU A 144 -15.91 2.31 -19.05
CA LEU A 144 -15.02 1.49 -19.86
C LEU A 144 -15.74 0.45 -20.72
N ALA A 145 -17.01 0.14 -20.42
CA ALA A 145 -17.78 -0.80 -21.24
C ALA A 145 -18.28 -0.16 -22.54
N THR A 146 -18.61 1.13 -22.51
CA THR A 146 -19.19 1.84 -23.66
C THR A 146 -18.28 2.90 -24.27
N GLY A 147 -17.20 3.28 -23.59
CA GLY A 147 -16.31 4.34 -24.01
C GLY A 147 -16.83 5.74 -23.68
N GLU A 148 -17.95 5.84 -22.95
CA GLU A 148 -18.70 7.08 -22.75
C GLU A 148 -18.32 7.78 -21.46
N MET A 149 -18.44 9.11 -21.48
CA MET A 149 -18.43 9.95 -20.30
C MET A 149 -19.84 10.05 -19.72
N ARG A 150 -19.99 9.55 -18.48
CA ARG A 150 -21.18 9.74 -17.67
C ARG A 150 -21.09 11.09 -16.96
N VAL A 151 -21.58 12.14 -17.59
CA VAL A 151 -21.62 13.48 -16.98
C VAL A 151 -22.76 13.56 -15.99
N ALA A 152 -22.48 14.00 -14.76
CA ALA A 152 -23.47 14.08 -13.69
C ALA A 152 -24.68 14.93 -14.11
N GLY A 153 -25.89 14.39 -14.01
CA GLY A 153 -27.13 15.10 -14.32
C GLY A 153 -27.43 15.33 -15.80
N GLN A 154 -26.73 14.67 -16.74
CA GLN A 154 -26.95 14.79 -18.18
C GLN A 154 -27.26 13.44 -18.84
N THR A 155 -27.99 13.44 -19.96
CA THR A 155 -28.25 12.25 -20.81
C THR A 155 -28.58 10.98 -20.01
N SER A 156 -29.62 11.08 -19.18
CA SER A 156 -30.11 10.00 -18.32
C SER A 156 -29.08 9.46 -17.30
N VAL A 157 -28.12 10.29 -16.89
CA VAL A 157 -27.18 10.01 -15.80
C VAL A 157 -27.59 10.81 -14.57
N ASP A 158 -27.76 10.15 -13.42
CA ASP A 158 -28.04 10.86 -12.17
C ASP A 158 -26.80 11.59 -11.60
N LEU A 159 -26.96 12.36 -10.53
CA LEU A 159 -25.83 13.09 -9.91
C LEU A 159 -24.74 12.17 -9.32
N ARG A 160 -24.97 10.85 -9.25
CA ARG A 160 -24.04 9.83 -8.74
C ARG A 160 -23.43 9.00 -9.86
N GLY A 161 -23.64 9.37 -11.13
CA GLY A 161 -23.08 8.66 -12.28
C GLY A 161 -23.75 7.32 -12.54
N ASP A 162 -25.00 7.16 -12.09
CA ASP A 162 -25.74 5.89 -12.04
C ASP A 162 -25.03 4.82 -11.20
N THR A 163 -24.25 5.23 -10.20
CA THR A 163 -23.58 4.31 -9.28
C THR A 163 -24.59 3.74 -8.29
N SER A 164 -24.68 2.42 -8.21
CA SER A 164 -25.61 1.74 -7.30
C SER A 164 -25.16 1.81 -5.84
N THR A 165 -26.13 1.91 -4.92
CA THR A 165 -25.87 1.79 -3.48
C THR A 165 -25.97 0.32 -3.06
N SER A 166 -24.89 -0.23 -2.49
CA SER A 166 -24.93 -1.55 -1.85
C SER A 166 -25.46 -1.43 -0.42
N PHE A 167 -26.50 -2.20 -0.12
CA PHE A 167 -27.08 -2.32 1.22
C PHE A 167 -26.60 -3.59 1.96
N LYS A 168 -25.61 -4.29 1.40
CA LYS A 168 -25.17 -5.61 1.88
C LYS A 168 -24.03 -5.55 2.91
N HIS A 169 -23.63 -4.36 3.35
CA HIS A 169 -22.50 -4.21 4.28
C HIS A 169 -22.96 -4.43 5.73
N PHE A 170 -23.10 -5.70 6.08
CA PHE A 170 -23.32 -6.17 7.44
C PHE A 170 -21.99 -6.54 8.07
N ALA A 171 -21.67 -5.91 9.19
CA ALA A 171 -20.48 -6.09 10.00
C ALA A 171 -20.85 -6.86 11.29
N PRO A 172 -21.01 -8.20 11.21
CA PRO A 172 -21.21 -9.04 12.39
C PRO A 172 -19.98 -9.03 13.30
N ARG A 173 -20.23 -9.19 14.60
CA ARG A 173 -19.23 -9.35 15.65
C ARG A 173 -19.67 -10.43 16.61
N LEU A 174 -18.77 -11.35 16.90
CA LEU A 174 -18.97 -12.44 17.85
C LEU A 174 -17.76 -12.47 18.79
N GLY A 175 -18.02 -12.54 20.09
CA GLY A 175 -17.02 -12.79 21.11
C GLY A 175 -17.53 -13.83 22.10
N ILE A 176 -16.74 -14.85 22.37
CA ILE A 176 -17.06 -15.88 23.36
C ILE A 176 -15.89 -15.95 24.34
N ALA A 177 -16.19 -15.87 25.64
CA ALA A 177 -15.22 -16.10 26.70
C ALA A 177 -15.75 -17.19 27.64
N TYR A 178 -15.00 -18.28 27.75
CA TYR A 178 -15.36 -19.43 28.57
C TYR A 178 -14.27 -19.74 29.60
N GLN A 179 -14.61 -19.67 30.87
CA GLN A 179 -13.79 -20.11 31.98
C GLN A 179 -13.92 -21.63 32.16
N ALA A 180 -13.04 -22.39 31.49
CA ALA A 180 -13.03 -23.85 31.56
C ALA A 180 -12.78 -24.35 33.01
N ASN A 181 -11.92 -23.66 33.76
CA ASN A 181 -11.71 -23.87 35.19
C ASN A 181 -11.14 -22.59 35.84
N SER A 182 -10.87 -22.61 37.15
CA SER A 182 -10.35 -21.45 37.89
C SER A 182 -9.03 -20.89 37.34
N LYS A 183 -8.27 -21.67 36.56
CA LYS A 183 -6.97 -21.31 36.00
C LYS A 183 -6.97 -21.15 34.48
N THR A 184 -8.05 -21.49 33.78
CA THR A 184 -8.05 -21.61 32.31
C THR A 184 -9.24 -20.88 31.70
N VAL A 185 -8.96 -19.98 30.77
CA VAL A 185 -9.96 -19.24 30.00
C VAL A 185 -9.70 -19.42 28.51
N VAL A 186 -10.75 -19.77 27.77
CA VAL A 186 -10.76 -19.83 26.31
C VAL A 186 -11.50 -18.60 25.80
N ARG A 187 -10.95 -17.92 24.79
CA ARG A 187 -11.62 -16.81 24.11
C ARG A 187 -11.60 -17.03 22.61
N VAL A 188 -12.76 -16.84 21.97
CA VAL A 188 -12.92 -16.87 20.52
C VAL A 188 -13.56 -15.58 20.08
N GLY A 189 -13.09 -15.01 18.97
CA GLY A 189 -13.62 -13.78 18.40
C GLY A 189 -13.73 -13.88 16.89
N TYR A 190 -14.75 -13.22 16.34
CA TYR A 190 -14.88 -12.94 14.91
C TYR A 190 -15.46 -11.55 14.72
N GLY A 191 -14.99 -10.81 13.73
CA GLY A 191 -15.51 -9.51 13.38
C GLY A 191 -15.28 -9.19 11.91
N ARG A 192 -16.26 -8.54 11.29
CA ARG A 192 -16.12 -7.95 9.96
C ARG A 192 -16.11 -6.42 10.06
N SER A 193 -15.24 -5.78 9.29
CA SER A 193 -15.21 -4.33 9.12
C SER A 193 -15.15 -3.98 7.63
N PHE A 194 -15.57 -2.77 7.29
CA PHE A 194 -15.49 -2.23 5.93
C PHE A 194 -14.57 -1.02 5.91
N ASP A 195 -13.88 -0.82 4.80
CA ASP A 195 -13.09 0.37 4.51
C ASP A 195 -13.77 1.18 3.41
N ILE A 196 -13.78 2.50 3.57
CA ILE A 196 -14.25 3.44 2.55
C ILE A 196 -13.15 3.90 1.60
N GLY A 197 -11.90 3.60 1.96
CA GLY A 197 -10.70 3.95 1.23
C GLY A 197 -10.15 5.34 1.49
N VAL A 198 -9.12 5.67 0.72
CA VAL A 198 -8.36 6.92 0.77
C VAL A 198 -8.66 7.80 -0.45
N PHE A 199 -8.00 8.96 -0.55
CA PHE A 199 -8.11 9.88 -1.68
C PHE A 199 -8.11 9.17 -3.04
N GLY A 200 -9.07 9.49 -3.90
CA GLY A 200 -9.23 8.86 -5.22
C GLY A 200 -9.89 7.48 -5.23
N SER A 201 -10.07 6.80 -4.10
CA SER A 201 -10.70 5.46 -4.07
C SER A 201 -12.23 5.49 -4.27
N ILE A 202 -12.91 4.39 -3.90
CA ILE A 202 -14.37 4.15 -4.02
C ILE A 202 -15.21 5.35 -3.65
N PHE A 203 -14.82 6.06 -2.59
CA PHE A 203 -15.52 7.23 -2.05
C PHE A 203 -14.65 8.48 -1.89
N GLY A 204 -13.57 8.60 -2.68
CA GLY A 204 -12.66 9.74 -2.65
C GLY A 204 -12.69 10.51 -3.95
N HIS A 205 -13.21 11.74 -3.96
CA HIS A 205 -13.05 12.80 -4.97
C HIS A 205 -13.10 12.46 -6.48
N ALA A 206 -13.33 11.22 -6.93
CA ALA A 206 -13.08 10.82 -8.31
C ALA A 206 -14.05 11.48 -9.31
N ILE A 207 -15.26 11.81 -8.85
CA ILE A 207 -16.32 12.43 -9.63
C ILE A 207 -15.96 13.84 -10.12
N THR A 208 -15.35 14.69 -9.29
CA THR A 208 -14.93 16.04 -9.70
C THR A 208 -13.58 16.05 -10.42
N GLN A 209 -12.91 14.90 -10.49
CA GLN A 209 -11.56 14.73 -11.03
C GLN A 209 -11.55 14.21 -12.48
N ASN A 210 -12.60 14.51 -13.23
CA ASN A 210 -12.83 14.11 -14.62
C ASN A 210 -13.56 15.22 -15.38
N LEU A 211 -13.64 15.08 -16.71
CA LEU A 211 -14.44 15.96 -17.54
C LEU A 211 -15.92 15.95 -17.09
N PRO A 212 -16.62 17.10 -17.14
CA PRO A 212 -16.17 18.39 -17.68
C PRO A 212 -15.48 19.31 -16.66
N VAL A 213 -15.27 18.87 -15.42
CA VAL A 213 -14.74 19.70 -14.32
C VAL A 213 -13.22 19.82 -14.36
N LEU A 214 -12.54 18.69 -14.53
CA LEU A 214 -11.09 18.58 -14.58
C LEU A 214 -10.72 17.75 -15.78
N GLY A 215 -9.85 18.28 -16.63
CA GLY A 215 -9.23 17.50 -17.70
C GLY A 215 -7.73 17.44 -17.48
N ALA A 216 -7.19 16.24 -17.51
CA ALA A 216 -5.75 16.02 -17.54
C ALA A 216 -5.37 15.74 -19.00
N GLN A 217 -4.85 16.75 -19.68
CA GLN A 217 -4.36 16.58 -21.03
C GLN A 217 -3.05 15.81 -20.96
N GLN A 218 -3.00 14.66 -21.62
CA GLN A 218 -1.82 13.80 -21.68
C GLN A 218 -1.52 13.49 -23.15
N LEU A 219 -0.41 14.00 -23.65
CA LEU A 219 0.08 13.74 -25.00
C LEU A 219 1.33 12.88 -24.90
N ASN A 220 1.29 11.71 -25.55
CA ASN A 220 2.40 10.78 -25.60
C ASN A 220 2.83 10.63 -27.06
N SER A 221 4.10 10.86 -27.37
CA SER A 221 4.61 10.54 -28.70
C SER A 221 4.66 9.02 -28.88
N ASN A 222 4.41 8.55 -30.09
CA ASN A 222 4.78 7.19 -30.46
C ASN A 222 6.31 7.08 -30.57
N THR A 223 6.84 5.86 -30.54
CA THR A 223 8.28 5.58 -30.73
C THR A 223 8.79 6.29 -31.98
N GLY A 224 9.82 7.14 -31.81
CA GLY A 224 10.45 7.94 -32.88
C GLY A 224 9.79 9.29 -33.19
N GLY A 225 8.90 9.82 -32.33
CA GLY A 225 8.19 11.08 -32.57
C GLY A 225 8.25 12.10 -31.42
N PHE A 226 7.54 13.22 -31.61
CA PHE A 226 7.32 14.27 -30.60
C PHE A 226 5.85 14.74 -30.63
N VAL A 227 5.37 15.36 -29.56
CA VAL A 227 3.92 15.66 -29.39
C VAL A 227 3.47 17.01 -29.95
N PHE A 228 4.35 18.02 -29.97
CA PHE A 228 4.18 19.30 -30.65
C PHE A 228 5.52 20.04 -30.69
N ASN A 229 5.67 21.06 -31.52
CA ASN A 229 6.87 21.90 -31.48
C ASN A 229 6.79 22.90 -30.32
N LEU A 230 7.83 22.96 -29.49
CA LEU A 230 7.87 23.83 -28.31
C LEU A 230 7.68 25.32 -28.64
N ALA A 231 8.08 25.76 -29.84
CA ALA A 231 7.86 27.13 -30.31
C ALA A 231 6.38 27.44 -30.62
N GLN A 232 5.58 26.43 -30.96
CA GLN A 232 4.13 26.56 -31.13
C GLN A 232 3.38 26.45 -29.80
N GLY A 233 3.97 25.78 -28.83
CA GLY A 233 3.35 25.48 -27.54
C GLY A 233 2.33 24.34 -27.61
N PRO A 234 1.83 23.86 -26.46
CA PRO A 234 0.83 22.80 -26.43
C PRO A 234 -0.51 23.29 -27.00
N PRO A 235 -1.28 22.42 -27.68
CA PRO A 235 -2.59 22.78 -28.22
C PRO A 235 -3.54 23.21 -27.09
N THR A 236 -4.50 24.09 -27.38
CA THR A 236 -5.47 24.57 -26.37
C THR A 236 -6.30 23.42 -25.79
N PHE A 237 -6.63 23.54 -24.50
CA PHE A 237 -7.37 22.51 -23.78
C PHE A 237 -8.31 23.15 -22.76
N ASP A 238 -9.61 23.01 -22.99
CA ASP A 238 -10.67 23.38 -22.04
C ASP A 238 -11.51 22.14 -21.70
N PRO A 239 -11.47 21.66 -20.46
CA PRO A 239 -12.30 20.54 -20.01
C PRO A 239 -13.79 20.68 -20.35
N ALA A 240 -14.34 21.89 -20.27
CA ALA A 240 -15.77 22.13 -20.43
C ALA A 240 -16.26 21.89 -21.88
N THR A 241 -15.39 22.13 -22.87
CA THR A 241 -15.74 22.02 -24.30
C THR A 241 -15.17 20.75 -24.96
N LYS A 242 -14.47 19.89 -24.22
CA LYS A 242 -13.86 18.67 -24.78
C LYS A 242 -14.85 17.54 -25.00
N LEU A 243 -15.97 17.52 -24.28
CA LEU A 243 -17.03 16.53 -24.48
C LEU A 243 -17.98 16.89 -25.63
N GLY A 244 -17.92 18.12 -26.14
CA GLY A 244 -18.72 18.60 -27.27
C GLY A 244 -18.36 20.07 -27.55
N GLY A 245 -18.35 20.47 -28.83
CA GLY A 245 -17.94 21.83 -29.20
C GLY A 245 -17.87 22.04 -30.71
N THR A 246 -17.07 23.02 -31.15
CA THR A 246 -16.75 23.21 -32.57
C THR A 246 -16.09 21.95 -33.14
N LEU A 247 -16.18 21.70 -34.46
CA LEU A 247 -15.56 20.52 -35.11
C LEU A 247 -14.07 20.33 -34.72
N ALA A 248 -13.33 21.42 -34.47
CA ALA A 248 -11.92 21.40 -34.06
C ALA A 248 -11.67 20.89 -32.62
N THR A 249 -12.70 20.81 -31.78
CA THR A 249 -12.62 20.35 -30.38
C THR A 249 -13.50 19.11 -30.15
N SER A 250 -13.92 18.42 -31.22
CA SER A 250 -14.73 17.22 -31.11
C SER A 250 -13.97 16.10 -30.40
N ASN A 251 -14.72 15.21 -29.77
CA ASN A 251 -14.25 13.99 -29.11
C ASN A 251 -14.20 12.79 -30.06
N CYS A 252 -14.11 13.04 -31.37
CA CYS A 252 -14.07 12.04 -32.41
C CYS A 252 -12.64 11.72 -32.84
N ASN A 253 -12.41 10.49 -33.29
CA ASN A 253 -11.15 10.07 -33.92
C ASN A 253 -11.42 9.09 -35.07
N ALA A 254 -10.38 8.69 -35.80
CA ALA A 254 -10.51 7.79 -36.95
C ALA A 254 -11.19 6.44 -36.64
N ILE A 255 -11.14 5.99 -35.38
CA ILE A 255 -11.71 4.70 -34.95
C ILE A 255 -13.19 4.86 -34.58
N THR A 256 -13.53 5.92 -33.84
CA THR A 256 -14.89 6.21 -33.38
C THR A 256 -15.72 6.93 -34.44
N ASP A 257 -15.07 7.51 -35.45
CA ASP A 257 -15.67 8.25 -36.54
C ASP A 257 -15.01 7.96 -37.91
N PRO A 258 -15.22 6.76 -38.48
CA PRO A 258 -14.58 6.38 -39.73
C PRO A 258 -15.00 7.25 -40.93
N SER A 259 -16.15 7.93 -40.88
CA SER A 259 -16.61 8.79 -41.99
C SER A 259 -15.77 10.06 -42.14
N GLY A 260 -15.15 10.54 -41.05
CA GLY A 260 -14.21 11.66 -41.08
C GLY A 260 -12.85 11.32 -41.69
N VAL A 261 -12.57 10.06 -42.04
CA VAL A 261 -11.32 9.65 -42.68
C VAL A 261 -11.43 9.80 -44.19
N VAL A 262 -10.88 10.89 -44.72
CA VAL A 262 -10.85 11.18 -46.17
C VAL A 262 -9.41 11.17 -46.65
N GLY A 263 -9.09 10.31 -47.62
CA GLY A 263 -7.72 10.19 -48.15
C GLY A 263 -6.69 9.73 -47.12
N GLY A 264 -7.12 9.01 -46.07
CA GLY A 264 -6.24 8.54 -44.99
C GLY A 264 -5.94 9.59 -43.90
N VAL A 265 -6.50 10.79 -44.01
CA VAL A 265 -6.40 11.84 -43.00
C VAL A 265 -7.73 11.96 -42.28
N PHE A 266 -7.69 11.87 -40.94
CA PHE A 266 -8.88 12.10 -40.13
C PHE A 266 -9.13 13.60 -40.00
N THR A 267 -10.28 14.04 -40.51
CA THR A 267 -10.83 15.39 -40.30
C THR A 267 -12.20 15.23 -39.66
N PRO A 268 -12.44 15.76 -38.45
CA PRO A 268 -13.74 15.63 -37.80
C PRO A 268 -14.87 16.15 -38.70
N ASP A 269 -15.82 15.27 -39.04
CA ASP A 269 -17.04 15.61 -39.79
C ASP A 269 -18.28 15.68 -38.87
N LYS A 270 -18.16 15.15 -37.64
CA LYS A 270 -19.16 15.25 -36.57
C LYS A 270 -18.75 16.27 -35.51
N GLY A 271 -19.72 17.08 -35.07
CA GLY A 271 -19.54 18.01 -33.94
C GLY A 271 -19.30 17.29 -32.60
N GLN A 272 -19.75 16.04 -32.49
CA GLN A 272 -19.60 15.22 -31.30
C GLN A 272 -19.77 13.73 -31.65
N CYS A 273 -18.93 12.89 -31.07
CA CYS A 273 -19.07 11.44 -31.13
C CYS A 273 -19.78 10.93 -29.88
N LEU A 274 -20.89 10.23 -30.12
CA LEU A 274 -21.73 9.66 -29.08
C LEU A 274 -21.57 8.15 -29.06
N GLY A 275 -21.54 7.57 -27.87
CA GLY A 275 -21.59 6.12 -27.71
C GLY A 275 -23.02 5.58 -27.81
N ALA A 276 -23.15 4.29 -27.49
CA ALA A 276 -24.40 3.54 -27.65
C ALA A 276 -25.58 4.09 -26.82
N ASN A 277 -25.33 4.86 -25.76
CA ASN A 277 -26.36 5.47 -24.92
C ASN A 277 -26.59 6.96 -25.26
N GLY A 278 -26.04 7.45 -26.38
CA GLY A 278 -26.15 8.85 -26.78
C GLY A 278 -25.30 9.80 -25.92
N ARG A 279 -24.32 9.28 -25.18
CA ARG A 279 -23.43 10.06 -24.30
C ARG A 279 -22.10 10.33 -25.02
N PRO A 280 -21.42 11.45 -24.77
CA PRO A 280 -20.13 11.73 -25.39
C PRO A 280 -19.09 10.64 -25.09
N LEU A 281 -18.36 10.19 -26.10
CA LEU A 281 -17.17 9.34 -25.90
C LEU A 281 -16.04 10.12 -25.20
N VAL A 282 -15.17 9.41 -24.48
CA VAL A 282 -13.97 10.03 -23.90
C VAL A 282 -13.04 10.50 -25.03
N PRO A 283 -12.62 11.77 -25.03
CA PRO A 283 -11.70 12.29 -26.05
C PRO A 283 -10.30 11.69 -25.95
N ASP A 284 -9.60 11.60 -27.08
CA ASP A 284 -8.18 11.21 -27.10
C ASP A 284 -7.28 12.20 -26.36
N GLY A 285 -6.22 11.67 -25.76
CA GLY A 285 -5.24 12.49 -25.03
C GLY A 285 -5.79 13.11 -23.74
N VAL A 286 -6.89 12.57 -23.19
CA VAL A 286 -7.44 12.97 -21.89
C VAL A 286 -7.29 11.84 -20.90
N PHE A 287 -6.30 11.96 -20.01
CA PHE A 287 -6.20 11.08 -18.86
C PHE A 287 -7.49 11.18 -18.04
N SER A 288 -8.01 10.02 -17.69
CA SER A 288 -9.32 9.90 -17.08
C SER A 288 -9.32 8.88 -15.98
N ARG A 289 -10.26 9.05 -15.06
CA ARG A 289 -10.50 8.18 -13.92
C ARG A 289 -11.79 7.40 -14.13
N SER A 290 -11.75 6.10 -13.87
CA SER A 290 -12.90 5.21 -13.95
C SER A 290 -13.07 4.40 -12.67
N ARG A 291 -14.28 3.91 -12.44
CA ARG A 291 -14.62 3.04 -11.30
C ARG A 291 -15.72 2.06 -11.68
N PRO A 292 -15.89 0.95 -10.94
CA PRO A 292 -17.09 0.14 -11.03
C PRO A 292 -18.36 0.95 -10.68
N PHE A 293 -19.44 0.84 -11.46
CA PHE A 293 -20.73 1.47 -11.09
C PHE A 293 -21.54 0.62 -10.08
N ASN A 294 -21.01 -0.54 -9.71
CA ASN A 294 -21.50 -1.43 -8.67
C ASN A 294 -20.47 -1.59 -7.55
N ASN A 295 -20.05 -0.45 -6.97
CA ASN A 295 -19.02 -0.39 -5.96
C ASN A 295 -19.26 -1.36 -4.79
N ARG A 296 -18.21 -2.13 -4.47
CA ARG A 296 -18.12 -3.01 -3.31
C ARG A 296 -17.01 -2.53 -2.41
N LEU A 297 -17.27 -2.45 -1.11
CA LEU A 297 -16.27 -1.97 -0.18
C LEU A 297 -15.24 -3.06 0.17
N PRO A 298 -13.97 -2.68 0.37
CA PRO A 298 -13.00 -3.50 1.05
C PRO A 298 -13.57 -3.97 2.36
N THR A 299 -13.48 -5.28 2.53
CA THR A 299 -14.06 -6.00 3.64
C THR A 299 -12.94 -6.74 4.34
N VAL A 300 -12.77 -6.51 5.64
CA VAL A 300 -11.79 -7.22 6.45
C VAL A 300 -12.54 -8.13 7.42
N ASP A 301 -12.33 -9.43 7.26
CA ASP A 301 -12.76 -10.45 8.22
C ASP A 301 -11.59 -10.79 9.14
N GLN A 302 -11.83 -10.73 10.45
CA GLN A 302 -10.84 -11.00 11.48
C GLN A 302 -11.39 -12.07 12.40
N TRP A 303 -10.57 -13.06 12.75
CA TRP A 303 -10.93 -14.08 13.72
C TRP A 303 -9.74 -14.45 14.60
N ASN A 304 -10.04 -14.80 15.84
CA ASN A 304 -9.04 -15.29 16.76
C ASN A 304 -9.60 -16.37 17.68
N ALA A 305 -8.73 -17.29 18.09
CA ALA A 305 -9.01 -18.26 19.13
C ALA A 305 -7.82 -18.30 20.07
N SER A 306 -8.05 -18.22 21.38
CA SER A 306 -6.98 -18.18 22.37
C SER A 306 -7.32 -19.01 23.60
N VAL A 307 -6.29 -19.62 24.18
CA VAL A 307 -6.36 -20.33 25.45
C VAL A 307 -5.33 -19.69 26.37
N GLN A 308 -5.81 -19.12 27.47
CA GLN A 308 -4.98 -18.58 28.53
C GLN A 308 -5.06 -19.48 29.75
N ARG A 309 -3.90 -19.84 30.30
CA ARG A 309 -3.79 -20.67 31.50
C ARG A 309 -2.83 -20.07 32.51
N GLN A 310 -3.29 -19.98 33.76
CA GLN A 310 -2.44 -19.75 34.91
C GLN A 310 -1.67 -21.04 35.24
N LEU A 311 -0.34 -20.97 35.14
CA LEU A 311 0.56 -22.09 35.41
C LEU A 311 0.96 -22.13 36.90
N THR A 312 1.25 -20.97 37.48
CA THR A 312 1.55 -20.79 38.91
C THR A 312 0.79 -19.57 39.46
N SER A 313 0.95 -19.24 40.74
CA SER A 313 0.37 -18.00 41.30
C SER A 313 0.88 -16.72 40.61
N THR A 314 2.00 -16.79 39.88
CA THR A 314 2.67 -15.62 39.28
C THR A 314 2.94 -15.75 37.78
N ILE A 315 2.75 -16.95 37.19
CA ILE A 315 3.01 -17.23 35.77
C ILE A 315 1.71 -17.58 35.05
N SER A 316 1.49 -16.96 33.90
CA SER A 316 0.44 -17.33 32.95
C SER A 316 1.01 -17.53 31.54
N ALA A 317 0.37 -18.41 30.78
CA ALA A 317 0.70 -18.65 29.38
C ALA A 317 -0.56 -18.52 28.52
N THR A 318 -0.40 -17.97 27.33
CA THR A 318 -1.46 -17.83 26.32
C THR A 318 -0.97 -18.40 25.00
N LEU A 319 -1.78 -19.25 24.38
CA LEU A 319 -1.62 -19.66 22.99
C LEU A 319 -2.82 -19.11 22.20
N ALA A 320 -2.56 -18.45 21.08
CA ALA A 320 -3.58 -17.84 20.24
C ALA A 320 -3.34 -18.09 18.76
N TYR A 321 -4.39 -18.36 18.02
CA TYR A 321 -4.44 -18.25 16.57
C TYR A 321 -5.15 -16.96 16.18
N VAL A 322 -4.59 -16.21 15.24
CA VAL A 322 -5.16 -14.95 14.73
C VAL A 322 -5.12 -15.00 13.21
N GLY A 323 -6.28 -14.85 12.56
CA GLY A 323 -6.43 -14.75 11.11
C GLY A 323 -7.10 -13.45 10.71
N ASN A 324 -6.64 -12.87 9.61
CA ASN A 324 -7.28 -11.75 8.93
C ASN A 324 -7.36 -12.06 7.42
N LYS A 325 -8.48 -11.70 6.80
CA LYS A 325 -8.66 -11.73 5.36
C LYS A 325 -9.28 -10.43 4.88
N GLY A 326 -8.57 -9.73 4.00
CA GLY A 326 -9.12 -8.65 3.19
C GLY A 326 -9.72 -9.21 1.91
N THR A 327 -10.96 -8.85 1.61
CA THR A 327 -11.65 -9.15 0.35
C THR A 327 -12.07 -7.84 -0.29
N HIS A 328 -11.93 -7.74 -1.62
CA HIS A 328 -12.17 -6.50 -2.35
C HIS A 328 -11.30 -5.36 -1.83
N THR A 329 -10.02 -5.61 -1.58
CA THR A 329 -9.06 -4.57 -1.17
C THR A 329 -8.56 -3.80 -2.38
N PHE A 330 -7.89 -2.66 -2.14
CA PHE A 330 -7.24 -1.93 -3.22
C PHE A 330 -6.21 -2.81 -3.93
N ALA A 331 -6.21 -2.67 -5.25
CA ALA A 331 -5.28 -3.34 -6.12
C ALA A 331 -3.94 -2.59 -6.11
N GLY A 332 -2.93 -3.28 -5.59
CA GLY A 332 -1.56 -2.80 -5.49
C GLY A 332 -1.31 -1.78 -4.37
N GLY A 333 -0.34 -0.89 -4.58
CA GLY A 333 0.13 0.06 -3.57
C GLY A 333 -0.72 1.33 -3.40
N GLY A 334 -1.77 1.48 -4.21
CA GLY A 334 -2.61 2.66 -4.26
C GLY A 334 -4.08 2.33 -4.58
N PRO A 335 -4.96 3.33 -4.63
CA PRO A 335 -6.40 3.12 -4.82
C PRO A 335 -6.78 2.76 -6.27
N ALA A 336 -5.90 3.00 -7.24
CA ALA A 336 -6.10 2.73 -8.66
C ALA A 336 -4.97 1.89 -9.26
N TYR A 337 -5.27 1.27 -10.39
CA TYR A 337 -4.32 0.63 -11.29
C TYR A 337 -4.64 1.02 -12.74
N GLY A 338 -3.69 0.79 -13.67
CA GLY A 338 -3.87 1.12 -15.08
C GLY A 338 -4.94 0.25 -15.74
N GLY A 339 -6.07 0.85 -16.08
CA GLY A 339 -7.19 0.17 -16.76
C GLY A 339 -6.94 -0.08 -18.25
N ASN A 340 -6.12 0.75 -18.89
CA ASN A 340 -5.81 0.69 -20.33
C ASN A 340 -4.35 0.28 -20.61
N ASP A 341 -3.70 -0.40 -19.67
CA ASP A 341 -2.31 -0.83 -19.84
C ASP A 341 -2.17 -1.83 -20.99
N PRO A 342 -1.13 -1.72 -21.82
CA PRO A 342 -0.89 -2.64 -22.93
C PRO A 342 -0.44 -4.01 -22.39
N THR A 343 -0.70 -5.09 -23.14
CA THR A 343 -0.28 -6.44 -22.74
C THR A 343 0.57 -7.18 -23.74
N VAL A 344 1.51 -7.98 -23.24
CA VAL A 344 2.22 -9.00 -24.03
C VAL A 344 1.46 -10.32 -24.04
N VAL A 345 0.65 -10.58 -23.02
CA VAL A 345 -0.15 -11.81 -22.90
C VAL A 345 -1.17 -11.86 -24.04
N GLY A 346 -1.07 -12.89 -24.88
CA GLY A 346 -2.01 -13.17 -25.97
C GLY A 346 -1.75 -12.43 -27.28
N PHE A 347 -0.59 -11.78 -27.44
CA PHE A 347 -0.18 -11.14 -28.69
C PHE A 347 1.09 -11.78 -29.26
N ALA A 348 1.26 -11.71 -30.57
CA ALA A 348 2.47 -12.18 -31.25
C ALA A 348 3.53 -11.08 -31.31
N ALA A 349 4.80 -11.52 -31.41
CA ALA A 349 5.96 -10.65 -31.59
C ALA A 349 5.75 -9.59 -32.67
N GLY A 350 6.04 -8.33 -32.32
CA GLY A 350 6.03 -7.19 -33.24
C GLY A 350 4.69 -6.45 -33.36
N VAL A 351 3.65 -6.84 -32.63
CA VAL A 351 2.40 -6.06 -32.60
C VAL A 351 2.63 -4.73 -31.86
N PRO A 352 2.28 -3.57 -32.47
CA PRO A 352 2.47 -2.26 -31.85
C PRO A 352 1.80 -2.14 -30.48
N LYS A 353 2.44 -1.42 -29.55
CA LYS A 353 2.00 -1.31 -28.14
C LYS A 353 0.56 -0.83 -27.97
N ASN A 354 0.14 0.15 -28.75
CA ASN A 354 -1.23 0.66 -28.68
C ASN A 354 -2.26 -0.41 -29.11
N ASN A 355 -1.97 -1.20 -30.14
CA ASN A 355 -2.86 -2.28 -30.60
C ASN A 355 -3.07 -3.38 -29.55
N ARG A 356 -2.21 -3.45 -28.53
CA ARG A 356 -2.28 -4.38 -27.41
C ARG A 356 -2.96 -3.81 -26.17
N ARG A 357 -3.46 -2.57 -26.23
CA ARG A 357 -4.27 -1.97 -25.16
C ARG A 357 -5.72 -2.45 -25.27
N PRO A 358 -6.39 -2.75 -24.15
CA PRO A 358 -7.78 -3.24 -24.15
C PRO A 358 -8.78 -2.34 -24.88
N PHE A 359 -8.55 -1.02 -24.88
CA PHE A 359 -9.51 -0.04 -25.39
C PHE A 359 -9.07 0.64 -26.70
N TYR A 360 -7.84 0.44 -27.17
CA TYR A 360 -7.35 1.12 -28.38
C TYR A 360 -8.14 0.74 -29.62
N ASN A 361 -8.31 -0.56 -29.92
CA ASN A 361 -9.05 -0.98 -31.12
C ASN A 361 -10.55 -0.67 -31.05
N LYS A 362 -11.08 -0.30 -29.87
CA LYS A 362 -12.50 0.06 -29.67
C LYS A 362 -12.73 1.56 -29.77
N TYR A 363 -11.84 2.36 -29.17
CA TYR A 363 -12.06 3.79 -28.97
C TYR A 363 -10.87 4.66 -29.40
N GLY A 364 -9.76 4.09 -29.85
CA GLY A 364 -8.53 4.81 -30.22
C GLY A 364 -7.66 5.27 -29.05
N TRP A 365 -8.03 4.92 -27.81
CA TRP A 365 -7.37 5.43 -26.62
C TRP A 365 -5.93 4.91 -26.45
N THR A 366 -5.00 5.85 -26.44
CA THR A 366 -3.57 5.63 -26.17
C THR A 366 -3.15 6.15 -24.79
N GLN A 367 -3.98 7.00 -24.19
CA GLN A 367 -3.83 7.54 -22.86
C GLN A 367 -4.04 6.47 -21.78
N ASN A 368 -3.48 6.73 -20.60
CA ASN A 368 -3.73 5.91 -19.42
C ASN A 368 -5.09 6.25 -18.81
N ILE A 369 -5.66 5.26 -18.13
CA ILE A 369 -6.90 5.41 -17.37
C ILE A 369 -6.67 4.82 -16.00
N ASP A 370 -6.85 5.61 -14.96
CA ASP A 370 -6.83 5.10 -13.59
C ASP A 370 -8.16 4.40 -13.31
N TYR A 371 -8.11 3.12 -13.01
CA TYR A 371 -9.27 2.34 -12.62
C TYR A 371 -9.27 2.10 -11.12
N PHE A 372 -10.21 2.73 -10.42
CA PHE A 372 -10.43 2.62 -8.97
C PHE A 372 -11.25 1.37 -8.63
N GLY A 373 -10.74 0.21 -9.02
CA GLY A 373 -11.32 -1.10 -8.74
C GLY A 373 -10.77 -1.71 -7.46
N ASN A 374 -11.63 -2.36 -6.67
CA ASN A 374 -11.19 -3.14 -5.49
C ASN A 374 -11.11 -4.62 -5.83
N ASP A 375 -10.17 -4.93 -6.71
CA ASP A 375 -10.06 -6.22 -7.38
C ASP A 375 -8.96 -7.12 -6.77
N ALA A 376 -8.49 -6.76 -5.57
CA ALA A 376 -7.47 -7.48 -4.83
C ALA A 376 -8.00 -8.07 -3.52
N ASP A 377 -7.13 -8.87 -2.91
CA ASP A 377 -7.34 -9.51 -1.63
C ASP A 377 -6.01 -9.60 -0.86
N ASN A 378 -6.11 -9.77 0.45
CA ASN A 378 -4.94 -10.02 1.28
C ASN A 378 -5.26 -11.03 2.38
N HIS A 379 -4.24 -11.75 2.83
CA HIS A 379 -4.37 -12.81 3.81
C HIS A 379 -3.28 -12.69 4.86
N TYR A 380 -3.65 -12.93 6.12
CA TYR A 380 -2.74 -13.00 7.25
C TYR A 380 -3.19 -14.10 8.20
N ASN A 381 -2.28 -14.99 8.59
CA ASN A 381 -2.52 -15.97 9.64
C ASN A 381 -1.32 -16.03 10.57
N SER A 382 -1.57 -16.17 11.88
CA SER A 382 -0.51 -16.30 12.86
C SER A 382 -0.87 -17.20 14.03
N LEU A 383 0.14 -17.92 14.52
CA LEU A 383 0.15 -18.59 15.81
C LEU A 383 1.01 -17.77 16.77
N GLN A 384 0.43 -17.34 17.89
CA GLN A 384 1.04 -16.48 18.88
C GLN A 384 1.09 -17.20 20.22
N ALA A 385 2.27 -17.29 20.83
CA ALA A 385 2.47 -17.82 22.17
C ALA A 385 3.04 -16.72 23.06
N THR A 386 2.44 -16.51 24.23
CA THR A 386 2.91 -15.52 25.21
C THR A 386 3.02 -16.16 26.58
N ILE A 387 4.10 -15.87 27.30
CA ILE A 387 4.32 -16.23 28.69
C ILE A 387 4.55 -14.94 29.48
N GLU A 388 3.79 -14.76 30.54
CA GLU A 388 3.91 -13.62 31.44
C GLU A 388 4.15 -14.12 32.86
N LYS A 389 5.25 -13.65 33.46
CA LYS A 389 5.53 -13.74 34.89
C LYS A 389 5.34 -12.35 35.50
N ARG A 390 4.34 -12.23 36.35
CA ARG A 390 4.13 -11.04 37.20
C ARG A 390 5.32 -10.86 38.15
N PHE A 391 5.59 -9.61 38.50
CA PHE A 391 6.70 -9.28 39.40
C PHE A 391 6.55 -10.03 40.74
N SER A 392 7.51 -10.90 41.01
CA SER A 392 7.58 -11.66 42.26
C SER A 392 9.01 -12.14 42.48
N ASN A 393 9.47 -12.13 43.73
CA ASN A 393 10.86 -12.46 44.10
C ASN A 393 11.90 -11.70 43.25
N GLY A 394 11.63 -10.42 42.99
CA GLY A 394 12.51 -9.54 42.22
C GLY A 394 12.40 -9.66 40.69
N LEU A 395 11.71 -10.67 40.14
CA LEU A 395 11.68 -10.89 38.68
C LEU A 395 10.29 -10.63 38.08
N SER A 396 10.23 -9.90 36.96
CA SER A 396 9.12 -9.90 36.01
C SER A 396 9.64 -10.23 34.62
N LEU A 397 8.85 -10.98 33.84
CA LEU A 397 9.22 -11.44 32.51
C LEU A 397 7.99 -11.47 31.62
N GLN A 398 8.15 -11.03 30.37
CA GLN A 398 7.17 -11.24 29.32
C GLN A 398 7.90 -11.75 28.07
N SER A 399 7.47 -12.91 27.59
CA SER A 399 7.99 -13.53 26.37
C SER A 399 6.84 -13.70 25.39
N SER A 400 7.04 -13.28 24.14
CA SER A 400 6.07 -13.42 23.06
C SER A 400 6.73 -14.01 21.83
N TYR A 401 6.10 -14.99 21.22
CA TYR A 401 6.52 -15.61 19.98
C TYR A 401 5.36 -15.60 18.99
N THR A 402 5.61 -15.13 17.78
CA THR A 402 4.65 -15.08 16.67
C THR A 402 5.23 -15.84 15.49
N PHE A 403 4.55 -16.90 15.09
CA PHE A 403 4.73 -17.54 13.79
C PHE A 403 3.64 -17.03 12.86
N GLN A 404 4.00 -16.35 11.78
CA GLN A 404 3.04 -15.64 10.92
C GLN A 404 3.31 -15.83 9.43
N HIS A 405 2.25 -15.74 8.63
CA HIS A 405 2.31 -15.75 7.18
C HIS A 405 1.34 -14.71 6.63
N SER A 406 1.82 -13.87 5.71
CA SER A 406 1.02 -12.80 5.12
C SER A 406 1.28 -12.69 3.63
N THR A 407 0.21 -12.54 2.84
CA THR A 407 0.26 -12.37 1.39
C THR A 407 -0.67 -11.24 0.93
N ASN A 408 -0.26 -10.53 -0.12
CA ASN A 408 -1.00 -9.45 -0.75
C ASN A 408 -0.53 -9.24 -2.20
N TYR A 409 -1.20 -8.33 -2.91
CA TYR A 409 -0.70 -7.72 -4.14
C TYR A 409 0.08 -6.43 -3.80
N ASP A 410 1.09 -6.08 -4.60
CA ASP A 410 1.87 -4.83 -4.46
C ASP A 410 1.68 -3.86 -5.63
N SER A 411 2.48 -2.79 -5.67
CA SER A 411 2.45 -1.78 -6.74
C SER A 411 2.71 -2.31 -8.15
N SER A 412 3.14 -3.57 -8.32
CA SER A 412 3.22 -4.22 -9.64
C SER A 412 1.89 -4.81 -10.13
N TYR A 413 0.77 -4.53 -9.44
CA TYR A 413 -0.56 -5.03 -9.81
C TYR A 413 -0.85 -4.77 -11.28
N TYR A 414 -0.98 -5.87 -12.02
CA TYR A 414 -1.20 -5.87 -13.44
C TYR A 414 -2.55 -6.52 -13.71
N ASN A 415 -3.51 -5.74 -14.21
CA ASN A 415 -4.91 -6.15 -14.31
C ASN A 415 -5.16 -7.32 -15.26
N ILE A 416 -4.27 -7.51 -16.25
CA ILE A 416 -4.37 -8.57 -17.24
C ILE A 416 -3.84 -9.91 -16.70
N ASP A 417 -2.78 -9.86 -15.88
CA ASP A 417 -2.32 -11.01 -15.09
C ASP A 417 -1.95 -10.58 -13.66
N ARG A 418 -2.94 -10.64 -12.78
CA ARG A 418 -2.79 -10.23 -11.38
C ARG A 418 -1.89 -11.17 -10.58
N ALA A 419 -1.72 -12.43 -11.01
CA ALA A 419 -0.97 -13.41 -10.25
C ALA A 419 0.51 -13.02 -10.13
N VAL A 420 1.01 -12.28 -11.12
CA VAL A 420 2.36 -11.74 -11.12
C VAL A 420 2.59 -10.92 -9.85
N ALA A 421 1.72 -9.98 -9.51
CA ALA A 421 1.89 -9.11 -8.34
C ALA A 421 1.58 -9.77 -6.98
N TYR A 422 1.06 -11.00 -6.96
CA TYR A 422 0.65 -11.67 -5.72
C TYR A 422 1.82 -12.43 -5.09
N GLY A 423 2.02 -12.23 -3.78
CA GLY A 423 3.07 -12.92 -3.06
C GLY A 423 3.10 -12.58 -1.58
N PRO A 424 4.14 -13.04 -0.86
CA PRO A 424 4.35 -12.68 0.54
C PRO A 424 4.51 -11.16 0.72
N ASN A 425 3.93 -10.60 1.77
CA ASN A 425 3.96 -9.15 2.04
C ASN A 425 5.39 -8.61 2.24
N ASP A 426 5.66 -7.34 1.98
CA ASP A 426 7.01 -6.75 1.96
C ASP A 426 7.67 -6.72 3.35
N ASP A 427 6.86 -6.47 4.39
CA ASP A 427 7.37 -6.15 5.73
C ASP A 427 7.09 -7.21 6.80
N TYR A 428 6.70 -8.43 6.42
CA TYR A 428 6.43 -9.48 7.40
C TYR A 428 7.63 -10.43 7.58
N ARG A 429 7.80 -10.90 8.82
CA ARG A 429 8.79 -11.93 9.19
C ARG A 429 8.07 -13.18 9.64
N ASN A 430 8.38 -14.35 9.08
CA ASN A 430 7.73 -15.62 9.44
C ASN A 430 7.81 -15.92 10.95
N HIS A 431 8.95 -15.62 11.58
CA HIS A 431 9.18 -15.85 12.99
C HIS A 431 9.56 -14.54 13.66
N MET A 432 8.89 -14.22 14.77
CA MET A 432 9.22 -13.10 15.63
C MET A 432 9.18 -13.53 17.08
N PHE A 433 10.25 -13.28 17.82
CA PHE A 433 10.38 -13.56 19.25
C PHE A 433 10.79 -12.27 19.97
N ILE A 434 10.09 -11.95 21.06
CA ILE A 434 10.34 -10.80 21.90
C ILE A 434 10.41 -11.29 23.35
N LEU A 435 11.46 -10.92 24.06
CA LEU A 435 11.65 -11.22 25.48
C LEU A 435 11.99 -9.94 26.22
N THR A 436 11.13 -9.56 27.17
CA THR A 436 11.39 -8.45 28.09
C THR A 436 11.51 -8.97 29.51
N GLN A 437 12.50 -8.47 30.23
CA GLN A 437 12.87 -8.92 31.57
C GLN A 437 13.17 -7.73 32.45
N VAL A 438 12.66 -7.76 33.68
CA VAL A 438 12.98 -6.81 34.74
C VAL A 438 13.38 -7.62 35.96
N TYR A 439 14.61 -7.46 36.44
CA TYR A 439 15.13 -8.19 37.57
C TYR A 439 15.76 -7.26 38.60
N ASP A 440 15.06 -7.06 39.71
CA ASP A 440 15.61 -6.46 40.92
C ASP A 440 16.52 -7.47 41.59
N LEU A 441 17.80 -7.12 41.68
CA LEU A 441 18.77 -7.99 42.30
C LEU A 441 18.41 -8.19 43.78
N PRO A 442 18.42 -9.44 44.27
CA PRO A 442 18.00 -9.78 45.62
C PRO A 442 19.09 -9.51 46.69
N PHE A 443 20.01 -8.58 46.43
CA PHE A 443 21.07 -8.17 47.35
C PHE A 443 20.78 -6.81 47.97
N GLY A 444 21.16 -6.63 49.23
CA GLY A 444 21.08 -5.36 49.96
C GLY A 444 20.08 -5.38 51.12
N HIS A 445 20.00 -4.25 51.81
CA HIS A 445 19.21 -4.09 53.02
C HIS A 445 17.72 -4.42 52.77
N GLY A 446 17.16 -5.33 53.56
CA GLY A 446 15.78 -5.80 53.41
C GLY A 446 15.49 -6.68 52.17
N LYS A 447 16.53 -7.15 51.46
CA LYS A 447 16.42 -8.14 50.37
C LYS A 447 16.76 -9.56 50.86
N GLN A 448 16.61 -10.56 49.98
CA GLN A 448 16.78 -11.98 50.32
C GLN A 448 18.21 -12.32 50.74
N TRP A 449 19.21 -11.69 50.11
CA TRP A 449 20.63 -11.91 50.39
C TRP A 449 21.28 -10.62 50.90
N ALA A 450 22.18 -10.78 51.87
CA ALA A 450 22.88 -9.68 52.52
C ALA A 450 21.93 -8.60 53.11
N SER A 451 20.87 -9.06 53.78
CA SER A 451 19.78 -8.23 54.32
C SER A 451 20.21 -7.26 55.43
N ASN A 452 21.30 -7.59 56.14
CA ASN A 452 21.75 -6.90 57.36
C ASN A 452 23.05 -6.11 57.14
N LEU A 453 23.35 -5.74 55.90
CA LEU A 453 24.55 -4.97 55.58
C LEU A 453 24.52 -3.58 56.24
N GLY A 454 25.67 -3.14 56.73
CA GLY A 454 25.85 -1.76 57.16
C GLY A 454 25.70 -0.78 55.99
N ARG A 455 25.33 0.48 56.28
CA ARG A 455 25.00 1.51 55.27
C ARG A 455 26.03 1.63 54.15
N ALA A 456 27.33 1.60 54.48
CA ALA A 456 28.41 1.70 53.48
C ALA A 456 28.44 0.51 52.52
N ALA A 457 28.20 -0.70 53.02
CA ALA A 457 28.16 -1.90 52.19
C ALA A 457 26.87 -1.94 51.33
N ASP A 458 25.73 -1.56 51.89
CA ASP A 458 24.46 -1.49 51.16
C ASP A 458 24.49 -0.45 50.02
N LEU A 459 25.18 0.68 50.22
CA LEU A 459 25.42 1.67 49.17
C LEU A 459 26.12 1.06 47.95
N LEU A 460 26.98 0.05 48.13
CA LEU A 460 27.69 -0.63 47.05
C LEU A 460 26.84 -1.74 46.41
N VAL A 461 26.26 -2.64 47.22
CA VAL A 461 25.65 -3.88 46.70
C VAL A 461 24.12 -3.86 46.60
N GLY A 462 23.43 -2.92 47.26
CA GLY A 462 21.97 -2.86 47.28
C GLY A 462 21.36 -2.05 46.13
N GLY A 463 20.07 -2.23 45.83
CA GLY A 463 19.32 -1.30 44.96
C GLY A 463 19.65 -1.36 43.46
N TRP A 464 20.25 -2.46 42.99
CA TRP A 464 20.46 -2.75 41.57
C TRP A 464 19.22 -3.36 40.93
N SER A 465 18.87 -2.91 39.73
CA SER A 465 17.81 -3.47 38.89
C SER A 465 18.30 -3.59 37.44
N LEU A 466 17.99 -4.70 36.81
CA LEU A 466 18.41 -5.04 35.44
C LEU A 466 17.17 -5.12 34.55
N ASN A 467 17.21 -4.41 33.43
CA ASN A 467 16.19 -4.52 32.40
C ASN A 467 16.82 -5.02 31.11
N SER A 468 16.12 -5.90 30.40
CA SER A 468 16.55 -6.38 29.09
C SER A 468 15.36 -6.52 28.16
N ALA A 469 15.55 -6.12 26.90
CA ALA A 469 14.60 -6.34 25.83
C ALA A 469 15.33 -6.97 24.63
N THR A 470 14.98 -8.20 24.29
CA THR A 470 15.56 -8.94 23.16
C THR A 470 14.50 -9.16 22.10
N VAL A 471 14.85 -8.88 20.84
CA VAL A 471 14.03 -9.12 19.65
C VAL A 471 14.81 -10.01 18.69
N VAL A 472 14.20 -11.12 18.27
CA VAL A 472 14.76 -12.04 17.28
C VAL A 472 13.74 -12.27 16.19
N GLY A 473 14.14 -12.12 14.93
CA GLY A 473 13.25 -12.25 13.78
C GLY A 473 13.88 -13.01 12.61
N SER A 474 13.08 -13.75 11.87
CA SER A 474 13.48 -14.26 10.55
C SER A 474 13.68 -13.11 9.56
N GLY A 475 14.34 -13.32 8.43
CA GLY A 475 14.56 -12.27 7.43
C GLY A 475 13.30 -11.72 6.76
N LEU A 476 13.40 -10.47 6.30
CA LEU A 476 12.40 -9.86 5.43
C LEU A 476 12.44 -10.47 4.03
N PRO A 477 11.31 -10.56 3.33
CA PRO A 477 11.30 -10.99 1.94
C PRO A 477 11.89 -9.95 0.98
N PHE A 478 12.28 -10.42 -0.20
CA PHE A 478 12.59 -9.59 -1.37
C PHE A 478 12.38 -10.37 -2.66
N THR A 479 12.29 -9.66 -3.79
CA THR A 479 12.14 -10.23 -5.14
C THR A 479 13.37 -9.90 -5.97
N PRO A 480 14.17 -10.90 -6.40
CA PRO A 480 15.24 -10.66 -7.35
C PRO A 480 14.73 -10.16 -8.71
N HIS A 481 15.47 -9.28 -9.35
CA HIS A 481 15.15 -8.72 -10.67
C HIS A 481 16.44 -8.48 -11.48
N PRO A 482 16.40 -8.41 -12.82
CA PRO A 482 17.53 -7.94 -13.62
C PRO A 482 17.66 -6.40 -13.59
N ASP A 483 18.85 -5.88 -13.91
CA ASP A 483 19.20 -4.45 -13.96
C ASP A 483 18.33 -3.70 -14.99
N SER A 484 18.13 -4.32 -16.15
CA SER A 484 17.31 -3.76 -17.21
C SER A 484 16.61 -4.87 -17.99
N CYS A 485 15.46 -4.52 -18.55
CA CYS A 485 14.70 -5.39 -19.43
C CYS A 485 14.39 -4.71 -20.74
N SER A 486 15.15 -3.68 -21.12
CA SER A 486 14.79 -2.77 -22.22
C SER A 486 14.66 -3.44 -23.59
N SER A 487 15.21 -4.65 -23.77
CA SER A 487 15.05 -5.46 -24.99
C SER A 487 13.99 -6.58 -24.89
N SER A 488 13.48 -6.89 -23.69
CA SER A 488 12.57 -8.03 -23.40
C SER A 488 11.24 -7.62 -22.76
N SER A 489 11.22 -6.52 -21.99
CA SER A 489 10.07 -5.98 -21.28
C SER A 489 9.43 -4.84 -22.05
N ASP A 490 8.24 -5.13 -22.53
CA ASP A 490 7.40 -4.21 -23.30
C ASP A 490 6.31 -3.56 -22.40
N THR A 491 5.82 -4.34 -21.42
CA THR A 491 4.81 -3.96 -20.42
C THR A 491 4.93 -4.81 -19.16
N GLY A 492 4.19 -4.46 -18.11
CA GLY A 492 4.13 -5.16 -16.82
C GLY A 492 5.44 -5.13 -16.01
N PRO A 493 5.50 -5.82 -14.86
CA PRO A 493 6.71 -5.89 -14.06
C PRO A 493 7.76 -6.77 -14.74
N CYS A 494 9.03 -6.39 -14.58
CA CYS A 494 10.12 -7.23 -15.06
C CYS A 494 10.73 -8.08 -13.94
N ARG A 495 10.83 -9.38 -14.18
CA ARG A 495 11.43 -10.36 -13.29
C ARG A 495 12.43 -11.21 -14.04
N ALA A 496 13.43 -11.70 -13.32
CA ALA A 496 14.35 -12.69 -13.87
C ALA A 496 13.65 -14.05 -13.95
N ASP A 497 14.20 -14.95 -14.76
CA ASP A 497 13.88 -16.38 -14.75
C ASP A 497 14.89 -17.14 -13.89
N VAL A 498 14.45 -18.16 -13.14
CA VAL A 498 15.28 -19.04 -12.32
C VAL A 498 15.54 -20.34 -13.05
N VAL A 499 16.68 -20.42 -13.73
CA VAL A 499 17.10 -21.60 -14.51
C VAL A 499 18.00 -22.57 -13.73
N GLY A 500 18.34 -22.23 -12.49
CA GLY A 500 19.19 -23.04 -11.62
C GLY A 500 18.95 -22.79 -10.13
N SER A 501 19.78 -23.39 -9.27
CA SER A 501 19.67 -23.16 -7.83
C SER A 501 20.18 -21.77 -7.46
N ALA A 502 19.29 -20.78 -7.37
CA ALA A 502 19.62 -19.48 -6.79
C ALA A 502 19.98 -19.55 -5.29
N LYS A 503 19.77 -20.72 -4.67
CA LYS A 503 20.25 -21.05 -3.34
C LYS A 503 21.69 -21.50 -3.43
N ASP A 504 22.59 -20.72 -2.85
CA ASP A 504 23.73 -21.30 -2.16
C ASP A 504 23.59 -21.09 -0.66
N GLY A 505 24.21 -22.00 0.08
CA GLY A 505 24.16 -22.15 1.53
C GLY A 505 24.67 -20.94 2.31
N PRO A 506 25.12 -21.13 3.57
CA PRO A 506 25.23 -20.04 4.53
C PRO A 506 26.01 -18.90 3.90
N ARG A 507 25.56 -17.67 4.14
CA ARG A 507 26.40 -16.47 4.31
C ARG A 507 27.86 -16.83 3.99
N SER A 508 28.54 -16.15 3.08
CA SER A 508 29.97 -15.95 3.32
C SER A 508 30.16 -15.09 4.60
N GLY A 509 29.53 -15.44 5.73
CA GLY A 509 30.12 -16.34 6.72
C GLY A 509 31.27 -15.75 7.52
N ASP A 510 31.79 -14.65 7.04
CA ASP A 510 32.93 -13.97 7.59
C ASP A 510 32.70 -12.47 7.36
N PRO A 511 32.56 -11.67 8.42
CA PRO A 511 32.49 -10.22 8.30
C PRO A 511 33.75 -9.59 7.68
N GLU A 512 34.81 -10.38 7.43
CA GLU A 512 36.08 -9.97 6.82
C GLU A 512 36.25 -10.42 5.35
N THR A 513 35.35 -11.24 4.77
CA THR A 513 35.41 -11.60 3.33
C THR A 513 34.17 -11.16 2.54
N ALA A 514 34.42 -10.51 1.40
CA ALA A 514 33.37 -10.07 0.48
C ALA A 514 32.63 -11.28 -0.14
N GLY A 515 31.30 -11.27 -0.13
CA GLY A 515 30.48 -12.25 -0.84
C GLY A 515 29.00 -11.89 -0.90
N TYR A 516 28.26 -12.67 -1.68
CA TYR A 516 26.88 -12.39 -2.08
C TYR A 516 25.87 -13.16 -1.22
N TRP A 517 24.72 -12.55 -0.91
CA TRP A 517 23.64 -13.19 -0.13
C TRP A 517 22.92 -14.32 -0.87
N PHE A 518 22.94 -14.28 -2.20
CA PHE A 518 22.39 -15.30 -3.09
C PHE A 518 23.31 -15.43 -4.31
N GLN A 519 23.27 -16.56 -5.02
CA GLN A 519 24.07 -16.74 -6.24
C GLN A 519 23.64 -15.69 -7.28
N THR A 520 24.58 -14.91 -7.81
CA THR A 520 24.33 -13.88 -8.83
C THR A 520 24.78 -14.37 -10.20
N THR A 521 24.67 -13.54 -11.24
CA THR A 521 25.29 -13.84 -12.55
C THR A 521 26.81 -13.74 -12.55
N GLY A 522 27.44 -13.39 -11.42
CA GLY A 522 28.89 -13.13 -11.35
C GLY A 522 29.31 -11.82 -12.03
N GLY A 523 28.38 -10.86 -12.16
CA GLY A 523 28.62 -9.58 -12.83
C GLY A 523 28.40 -9.60 -14.34
N VAL A 524 27.95 -10.73 -14.90
CA VAL A 524 27.52 -10.82 -16.30
C VAL A 524 26.15 -10.14 -16.44
N LYS A 525 26.09 -9.03 -17.16
CA LYS A 525 24.83 -8.36 -17.48
C LYS A 525 23.96 -9.21 -18.39
N LEU A 526 22.66 -9.26 -18.09
CA LEU A 526 21.64 -9.94 -18.87
C LEU A 526 21.04 -8.94 -19.87
N THR A 527 21.60 -8.87 -21.07
CA THR A 527 21.26 -7.87 -22.09
C THR A 527 20.40 -8.40 -23.22
N THR A 528 20.29 -9.72 -23.38
CA THR A 528 19.57 -10.34 -24.49
C THR A 528 18.45 -11.24 -23.96
N PRO A 529 17.23 -11.22 -24.54
CA PRO A 529 16.13 -12.08 -24.11
C PRO A 529 16.54 -13.57 -24.12
N GLY A 530 16.26 -14.29 -23.03
CA GLY A 530 16.65 -15.69 -22.85
C GLY A 530 18.14 -15.94 -22.55
N GLN A 531 18.98 -14.89 -22.47
CA GLN A 531 20.38 -15.02 -22.06
C GLN A 531 20.44 -15.58 -20.64
N THR A 532 21.29 -16.58 -20.42
CA THR A 532 21.48 -17.20 -19.10
C THR A 532 22.86 -16.87 -18.54
N ALA A 533 22.94 -16.64 -17.24
CA ALA A 533 24.19 -16.51 -16.49
C ALA A 533 23.98 -16.91 -15.03
N GLY A 534 24.77 -17.87 -14.54
CA GLY A 534 24.55 -18.46 -13.23
C GLY A 534 23.15 -19.11 -13.15
N PRO A 535 22.41 -18.95 -12.03
CA PRO A 535 21.06 -19.51 -11.89
C PRO A 535 19.97 -18.62 -12.50
N TRP A 536 20.34 -17.54 -13.20
CA TRP A 536 19.41 -16.54 -13.71
C TRP A 536 19.37 -16.53 -15.23
N ALA A 537 18.20 -16.18 -15.77
CA ALA A 537 18.05 -15.83 -17.16
C ALA A 537 17.25 -14.54 -17.34
N GLN A 538 17.55 -13.82 -18.42
CA GLN A 538 16.73 -12.71 -18.87
C GLN A 538 15.39 -13.25 -19.36
N PRO A 539 14.25 -12.66 -18.97
CA PRO A 539 12.97 -13.06 -19.53
C PRO A 539 13.02 -13.01 -21.05
N ALA A 540 12.40 -14.02 -21.67
CA ALA A 540 12.18 -14.02 -23.11
C ALA A 540 11.36 -12.78 -23.53
N VAL A 541 11.40 -12.45 -24.82
CA VAL A 541 10.51 -11.42 -25.38
C VAL A 541 9.08 -11.82 -25.05
N GLU A 542 8.26 -10.84 -24.60
CA GLU A 542 6.85 -11.04 -24.26
C GLU A 542 6.57 -11.89 -23.01
N THR A 543 7.55 -12.10 -22.13
CA THR A 543 7.33 -12.71 -20.81
C THR A 543 7.72 -11.77 -19.66
N PHE A 544 7.13 -11.99 -18.47
CA PHE A 544 7.44 -11.20 -17.28
C PHE A 544 8.60 -11.77 -16.44
N GLY A 545 8.97 -13.04 -16.67
CA GLY A 545 9.87 -13.82 -15.82
C GLY A 545 9.14 -14.69 -14.79
N ASP A 546 9.79 -15.74 -14.30
CA ASP A 546 9.21 -16.75 -13.41
C ASP A 546 9.40 -16.50 -11.90
N VAL A 547 10.27 -15.58 -11.50
CA VAL A 547 10.52 -15.29 -10.09
C VAL A 547 9.21 -14.83 -9.44
N GLY A 548 8.75 -15.57 -8.44
CA GLY A 548 7.60 -15.15 -7.64
C GLY A 548 7.95 -13.94 -6.76
N ARG A 549 7.00 -13.02 -6.62
CA ARG A 549 7.12 -11.88 -5.69
C ARG A 549 7.51 -12.40 -4.29
N ASN A 550 8.52 -11.78 -3.69
CA ASN A 550 8.91 -11.94 -2.28
C ASN A 550 9.17 -13.40 -1.84
N THR A 551 9.64 -14.22 -2.79
CA THR A 551 9.97 -15.63 -2.57
C THR A 551 11.33 -15.83 -1.90
N PHE A 552 12.25 -14.85 -1.98
CA PHE A 552 13.56 -14.89 -1.34
C PHE A 552 13.52 -14.22 0.05
N ARG A 553 14.47 -14.58 0.93
CA ARG A 553 14.55 -14.06 2.31
C ARG A 553 15.92 -13.48 2.61
N GLY A 554 15.94 -12.28 3.17
CA GLY A 554 17.14 -11.58 3.62
C GLY A 554 17.67 -12.06 4.99
N PRO A 555 18.64 -11.33 5.57
CA PRO A 555 19.23 -11.66 6.86
C PRO A 555 18.26 -11.67 8.04
N LYS A 556 18.54 -12.54 9.02
CA LYS A 556 17.83 -12.58 10.30
C LYS A 556 18.11 -11.31 11.12
N PHE A 557 17.15 -10.94 11.96
CA PHE A 557 17.25 -9.81 12.86
C PHE A 557 17.50 -10.28 14.30
N PHE A 558 18.41 -9.62 14.99
CA PHE A 558 18.73 -9.86 16.40
C PHE A 558 19.17 -8.56 17.06
N ASN A 559 18.41 -8.11 18.05
CA ASN A 559 18.77 -6.95 18.86
C ASN A 559 18.49 -7.21 20.33
N THR A 560 19.41 -6.81 21.19
CA THR A 560 19.19 -6.79 22.64
C THR A 560 19.57 -5.43 23.18
N ASP A 561 18.61 -4.78 23.82
CA ASP A 561 18.82 -3.59 24.61
C ASP A 561 18.86 -3.98 26.09
N PHE A 562 19.75 -3.33 26.84
CA PHE A 562 20.02 -3.66 28.23
C PHE A 562 20.16 -2.38 29.05
N SER A 563 19.51 -2.33 30.20
CA SER A 563 19.63 -1.22 31.12
C SER A 563 19.95 -1.70 32.53
N VAL A 564 20.84 -0.98 33.20
CA VAL A 564 21.18 -1.18 34.60
C VAL A 564 20.80 0.08 35.37
N PHE A 565 20.03 -0.11 36.43
CA PHE A 565 19.67 0.95 37.35
C PHE A 565 20.28 0.66 38.71
N LYS A 566 20.89 1.67 39.32
CA LYS A 566 21.36 1.63 40.70
C LYS A 566 20.71 2.75 41.46
N THR A 567 19.82 2.41 42.38
CA THR A 567 19.16 3.37 43.26
C THR A 567 19.78 3.32 44.65
N PHE A 568 20.17 4.47 45.18
CA PHE A 568 20.73 4.58 46.52
C PHE A 568 20.34 5.91 47.16
N SER A 569 20.17 5.89 48.47
CA SER A 569 19.87 7.09 49.27
C SER A 569 21.17 7.63 49.84
N VAL A 570 21.54 8.85 49.45
CA VAL A 570 22.72 9.54 49.99
C VAL A 570 22.41 10.02 51.40
N THR A 571 21.23 10.61 51.59
CA THR A 571 20.60 10.93 52.88
C THR A 571 19.10 10.60 52.81
N GLU A 572 18.36 10.83 53.90
CA GLU A 572 16.90 10.66 53.92
C GLU A 572 16.17 11.61 52.95
N ARG A 573 16.80 12.76 52.64
CA ARG A 573 16.26 13.77 51.70
C ARG A 573 16.70 13.54 50.25
N PHE A 574 17.90 13.00 50.03
CA PHE A 574 18.48 12.88 48.68
C PHE A 574 18.50 11.42 48.20
N ARG A 575 17.65 11.11 47.21
CA ARG A 575 17.62 9.81 46.54
C ARG A 575 18.21 9.93 45.13
N THR A 576 19.28 9.18 44.89
CA THR A 576 19.99 9.19 43.61
C THR A 576 19.73 7.89 42.84
N GLN A 577 19.56 8.00 41.53
CA GLN A 577 19.51 6.87 40.61
C GLN A 577 20.56 7.07 39.53
N PHE A 578 21.50 6.14 39.46
CA PHE A 578 22.37 5.97 38.31
C PHE A 578 21.68 5.06 37.29
N GLN A 579 21.74 5.44 36.02
CA GLN A 579 21.19 4.70 34.89
C GLN A 579 22.29 4.47 33.86
N PHE A 580 22.45 3.23 33.44
CA PHE A 580 23.24 2.84 32.28
C PHE A 580 22.31 2.17 31.28
N ASN A 581 22.25 2.66 30.04
CA ASN A 581 21.53 2.03 28.95
C ASN A 581 22.52 1.64 27.85
N ALA A 582 22.46 0.40 27.41
CA ALA A 582 23.18 -0.12 26.26
C ALA A 582 22.16 -0.58 25.21
N TYR A 583 22.05 0.17 24.12
CA TYR A 583 21.31 -0.24 22.93
C TYR A 583 22.19 -1.12 22.08
N ASN A 584 21.66 -2.23 21.56
CA ASN A 584 22.43 -3.27 20.88
C ASN A 584 23.68 -3.67 21.69
N VAL A 585 23.46 -4.17 22.91
CA VAL A 585 24.53 -4.44 23.90
C VAL A 585 25.61 -5.39 23.37
N PHE A 586 25.22 -6.35 22.52
CA PHE A 586 26.12 -7.31 21.87
C PHE A 586 26.84 -6.76 20.65
N ASN A 587 26.55 -5.52 20.22
CA ASN A 587 27.06 -4.91 19.01
C ASN A 587 26.84 -5.80 17.77
N HIS A 588 25.69 -6.46 17.70
CA HIS A 588 25.34 -7.33 16.59
C HIS A 588 24.93 -6.49 15.38
N VAL A 589 25.55 -6.75 14.23
CA VAL A 589 25.23 -6.04 12.98
C VAL A 589 23.93 -6.61 12.41
N ASN A 590 22.88 -5.80 12.42
CA ASN A 590 21.61 -6.11 11.78
C ASN A 590 21.65 -5.64 10.33
N PHE A 591 21.99 -6.55 9.42
CA PHE A 591 22.07 -6.29 7.99
C PHE A 591 20.68 -6.06 7.38
N ASP A 592 20.59 -5.15 6.41
CA ASP A 592 19.39 -4.96 5.58
C ASP A 592 19.24 -6.08 4.53
N ARG A 593 18.18 -6.00 3.71
CA ARG A 593 18.03 -6.82 2.51
C ARG A 593 19.22 -6.63 1.56
N PRO A 594 19.63 -7.68 0.84
CA PRO A 594 20.63 -7.53 -0.21
C PRO A 594 20.09 -6.71 -1.38
N ASN A 595 20.99 -6.18 -2.20
CA ASN A 595 20.64 -5.69 -3.51
C ASN A 595 20.00 -6.82 -4.33
N SER A 596 18.73 -6.66 -4.68
CA SER A 596 17.91 -7.64 -5.40
C SER A 596 18.24 -7.78 -6.88
N CYS A 597 19.03 -6.86 -7.43
CA CYS A 597 19.46 -6.95 -8.81
C CYS A 597 20.38 -8.18 -9.00
N VAL A 598 20.06 -9.07 -9.94
CA VAL A 598 20.78 -10.35 -10.12
C VAL A 598 22.05 -10.21 -10.94
N ASP A 599 22.15 -9.18 -11.77
CA ASP A 599 23.20 -8.96 -12.78
C ASP A 599 23.88 -7.59 -12.71
N CYS A 600 23.62 -6.83 -11.63
CA CYS A 600 24.33 -5.60 -11.31
C CYS A 600 25.73 -5.88 -10.75
N SER A 601 26.63 -4.89 -10.81
CA SER A 601 27.96 -4.98 -10.18
C SER A 601 27.91 -5.18 -8.65
N SER A 602 26.83 -4.72 -8.01
CA SER A 602 26.57 -4.89 -6.58
C SER A 602 25.51 -5.97 -6.30
N ALA A 603 25.21 -6.85 -7.26
CA ALA A 603 24.20 -7.89 -7.12
C ALA A 603 24.43 -8.70 -5.83
N GLY A 604 23.39 -8.95 -5.03
CA GLY A 604 23.51 -9.76 -3.81
C GLY A 604 24.31 -9.15 -2.65
N ASN A 605 24.95 -7.98 -2.81
CA ASN A 605 25.67 -7.29 -1.74
C ASN A 605 24.71 -6.62 -0.76
N ILE A 606 25.12 -6.53 0.51
CA ILE A 606 24.41 -5.76 1.55
C ILE A 606 25.28 -4.57 1.96
N THR A 607 24.80 -3.36 1.71
CA THR A 607 25.53 -2.11 2.00
C THR A 607 24.91 -1.31 3.15
N GLY A 608 23.78 -1.76 3.69
CA GLY A 608 22.99 -1.06 4.70
C GLY A 608 22.69 -1.89 5.94
N LEU A 609 22.31 -1.18 7.01
CA LEU A 609 21.72 -1.75 8.22
C LEU A 609 20.21 -1.84 8.06
N ALA A 610 19.59 -2.86 8.64
CA ALA A 610 18.15 -3.01 8.67
C ALA A 610 17.48 -1.74 9.24
N PHE A 611 16.36 -1.34 8.66
CA PHE A 611 15.64 -0.13 9.05
C PHE A 611 15.42 -0.06 10.57
N GLY A 612 15.74 1.10 11.16
CA GLY A 612 15.60 1.36 12.60
C GLY A 612 16.64 0.68 13.50
N SER A 613 17.57 -0.10 12.95
CA SER A 613 18.66 -0.68 13.73
C SER A 613 19.79 0.33 13.93
N THR A 614 20.48 0.22 15.07
CA THR A 614 21.64 1.05 15.40
C THR A 614 22.79 0.16 15.85
N MET A 615 24.02 0.62 15.61
CA MET A 615 25.20 0.05 16.23
C MET A 615 25.19 0.34 17.74
N ARG A 616 26.03 -0.37 18.50
CA ARG A 616 26.04 -0.26 19.96
C ARG A 616 26.14 1.19 20.41
N ARG A 617 25.16 1.61 21.22
CA ARG A 617 25.12 2.95 21.81
C ARG A 617 24.99 2.84 23.31
N LEU A 618 25.94 3.43 24.03
CA LEU A 618 25.96 3.47 25.48
C LEU A 618 25.53 4.85 25.97
N GLN A 619 24.63 4.89 26.94
CA GLN A 619 24.15 6.11 27.57
C GLN A 619 24.24 5.97 29.08
N PHE A 620 24.65 7.06 29.72
CA PHE A 620 24.78 7.17 31.15
C PHE A 620 23.92 8.34 31.62
N GLY A 621 23.20 8.14 32.70
CA GLY A 621 22.31 9.14 33.28
C GLY A 621 22.41 9.12 34.80
N LEU A 622 22.30 10.30 35.40
CA LEU A 622 22.18 10.46 36.84
C LEU A 622 20.92 11.27 37.13
N LYS A 623 20.02 10.71 37.93
CA LYS A 623 18.82 11.39 38.40
C LYS A 623 18.89 11.58 39.91
N LEU A 624 18.77 12.83 40.36
CA LEU A 624 18.70 13.20 41.77
C LEU A 624 17.27 13.67 42.09
N ASN A 625 16.64 13.06 43.09
CA ASN A 625 15.38 13.51 43.66
C ASN A 625 15.67 14.07 45.07
N PHE A 626 15.08 15.23 45.42
CA PHE A 626 15.40 16.00 46.63
C PHE A 626 14.18 16.62 47.30
#